data_AF-U7NMX2-F1
#
_entry.id   AF-U7NMX2-F1
#
_cell.length_a   1.000
_cell.length_b   1.000
_cell.length_c   1.000
_cell.angle_alpha   90.00
_cell.angle_beta   90.00
_cell.angle_gamma   90.00
#
_symmetry.space_group_name_H-M   'P 1'
#
loop_
_entity.id
_entity.type
_entity.pdbx_description
1 polymer ?
#
loop_
_entity_poly.entity_id
_entity_poly.type
_entity_poly.pdbx_seq_one_letter_code
_entity_poly.pdbx_strand_id
1 'polypeptide(L)'
;MDAGKIREGDRADVVVIDPAGFNQDLEQVHWGEMENFDLQRLVNRNPGIVKTVLINGRLAVDDEQFSPSFGREMGYGRFIPAR
;
A
#
# COMPACT_ATOMS: atom_id res chain seq x y z
N MET A 1 16.36 -9.02 -7.03
CA MET A 1 14.98 -9.36 -6.62
C MET A 1 14.11 -9.36 -7.88
N ASP A 2 13.18 -10.29 -8.01
CA ASP A 2 12.26 -10.34 -9.16
C ASP A 2 10.93 -9.64 -8.79
N ALA A 3 10.97 -8.31 -8.82
CA ALA A 3 9.88 -7.43 -8.42
C ALA A 3 10.01 -6.08 -9.14
N GLY A 4 8.94 -5.27 -9.13
CA GLY A 4 8.93 -3.92 -9.71
C GLY A 4 8.69 -3.87 -11.22
N LYS A 5 8.16 -4.95 -11.81
CA LYS A 5 7.79 -5.04 -13.22
C LYS A 5 6.39 -5.63 -13.33
N ILE A 6 5.69 -5.27 -14.40
CA ILE A 6 4.37 -5.81 -14.74
C ILE A 6 4.55 -6.65 -16.00
N ARG A 7 4.59 -7.97 -15.82
CA ARG A 7 4.77 -8.97 -16.88
C ARG A 7 4.01 -10.24 -16.51
N GLU A 8 3.64 -11.03 -17.50
CA GLU A 8 3.05 -12.34 -17.25
C GLU A 8 4.03 -13.24 -16.48
N GLY A 9 3.54 -13.92 -15.44
CA GLY A 9 4.34 -14.78 -14.56
C GLY A 9 5.03 -14.06 -13.41
N ASP A 10 5.13 -12.72 -13.44
CA ASP A 10 5.66 -11.95 -12.31
C ASP A 10 4.67 -11.92 -11.14
N ARG A 11 5.19 -11.61 -9.94
CA ARG A 11 4.35 -11.38 -8.76
C ARG A 11 3.32 -10.29 -9.01
N ALA A 12 2.10 -10.50 -8.56
CA ALA A 12 1.02 -9.51 -8.66
C ALA A 12 1.10 -8.47 -7.51
N ASP A 13 2.22 -7.73 -7.49
CA ASP A 13 2.38 -6.53 -6.68
C ASP A 13 2.01 -5.31 -7.52
N VAL A 14 0.86 -4.74 -7.24
CA VAL A 14 0.28 -3.69 -8.08
C VAL A 14 -0.29 -2.59 -7.20
N VAL A 15 -0.07 -1.35 -7.60
CA VAL A 15 -0.77 -0.19 -7.06
C VAL A 15 -1.55 0.48 -8.20
N VAL A 16 -2.80 0.83 -7.93
CA VAL A 16 -3.62 1.65 -8.83
C VAL A 16 -3.57 3.08 -8.32
N ILE A 17 -3.04 3.96 -9.17
CA ILE A 17 -2.91 5.39 -8.89
C ILE A 17 -3.94 6.14 -9.75
N ASP A 18 -4.71 7.05 -9.15
CA ASP A 18 -5.55 8.00 -9.86
C ASP A 18 -4.78 9.31 -10.09
N PRO A 19 -4.38 9.62 -11.34
CA PRO A 19 -3.61 10.83 -11.62
C PRO A 19 -4.39 12.13 -11.38
N ALA A 20 -5.73 12.10 -11.41
CA ALA A 20 -6.55 13.29 -11.16
C ALA A 20 -6.38 13.81 -9.73
N GLY A 21 -6.00 12.94 -8.79
CA GLY A 21 -5.74 13.29 -7.40
C GLY A 21 -4.46 14.11 -7.19
N PHE A 22 -3.57 14.27 -8.18
CA PHE A 22 -2.36 15.10 -8.00
C PHE A 22 -2.64 16.61 -7.99
N ASN A 23 -3.85 17.06 -8.30
CA ASN A 23 -4.25 18.47 -8.20
C ASN A 23 -4.66 18.84 -6.76
N GLN A 24 -3.80 18.53 -5.79
CA GLN A 24 -3.94 18.87 -4.37
C GLN A 24 -2.56 19.21 -3.79
N ASP A 25 -2.53 19.74 -2.57
CA ASP A 25 -1.27 19.95 -1.84
C ASP A 25 -0.76 18.62 -1.28
N LEU A 26 0.31 18.08 -1.89
CA LEU A 26 0.92 16.80 -1.49
C LEU A 26 1.85 16.93 -0.27
N GLU A 27 2.13 18.16 0.18
CA GLU A 27 2.95 18.43 1.36
C GLU A 27 2.09 18.60 2.62
N GLN A 28 0.76 18.48 2.48
CA GLN A 28 -0.15 18.55 3.61
C GLN A 28 0.24 17.50 4.67
N VAL A 29 0.37 17.96 5.92
CA VAL A 29 0.76 17.10 7.02
C VAL A 29 -0.40 16.22 7.43
N HIS A 30 -0.19 14.90 7.40
CA HIS A 30 -1.11 13.90 7.92
C HIS A 30 -0.48 13.12 9.07
N TRP A 31 -1.27 12.92 10.11
CA TRP A 31 -0.92 12.08 11.26
C TRP A 31 -1.73 10.78 11.22
N GLY A 32 -1.10 9.69 11.63
CA GLY A 32 -1.77 8.41 11.83
C GLY A 32 -1.38 7.80 13.17
N GLU A 33 -2.29 7.02 13.73
CA GLU A 33 -2.01 6.24 14.94
C GLU A 33 -0.91 5.19 14.65
N MET A 34 -0.05 4.97 15.64
CA MET A 34 0.94 3.90 15.62
C MET A 34 0.39 2.70 16.39
N GLU A 35 -0.03 1.65 15.68
CA GLU A 35 -0.63 0.47 16.31
C GLU A 35 0.27 -0.11 17.42
N ASN A 36 -0.34 -0.38 18.59
CA ASN A 36 0.30 -0.84 19.83
C ASN A 36 1.11 0.22 20.62
N PHE A 37 1.08 1.49 20.19
CA PHE A 37 1.73 2.60 20.89
C PHE A 37 0.74 3.74 21.08
N ASP A 38 0.80 4.42 22.23
CA ASP A 38 0.02 5.65 22.48
C ASP A 38 0.74 6.86 21.86
N LEU A 39 1.05 6.77 20.57
CA LEU A 39 1.85 7.74 19.82
C LEU A 39 1.30 7.92 18.41
N GLN A 40 1.39 9.15 17.92
CA GLN A 40 1.12 9.48 16.52
C GLN A 40 2.41 9.48 15.69
N ARG A 41 2.27 9.13 14.41
CA ARG A 41 3.34 9.20 13.42
C ARG A 41 2.92 10.07 12.24
N LEU A 42 3.90 10.76 11.65
CA LEU A 42 3.73 11.39 10.34
C LEU A 42 3.51 10.30 9.30
N VAL A 43 2.48 10.48 8.46
CA VAL A 43 2.17 9.58 7.35
C VAL A 43 2.09 10.38 6.06
N ASN A 44 2.58 9.80 4.98
CA ASN A 44 2.33 10.32 3.64
C ASN A 44 1.00 9.75 3.15
N ARG A 45 -0.10 10.45 3.45
CA ARG A 45 -1.46 10.04 3.06
C ARG A 45 -2.08 11.13 2.19
N ASN A 46 -2.20 10.86 0.90
CA ASN A 46 -2.84 11.76 -0.06
C ASN A 46 -4.16 11.12 -0.52
N PRO A 47 -5.32 11.58 0.00
CA PRO A 47 -6.61 11.02 -0.36
C PRO A 47 -6.86 11.09 -1.87
N GLY A 48 -7.53 10.09 -2.41
CA GLY A 48 -7.90 9.99 -3.81
C GLY A 48 -6.77 9.53 -4.74
N ILE A 49 -5.52 9.40 -4.29
CA ILE A 49 -4.40 9.04 -5.17
C ILE A 49 -4.18 7.52 -5.23
N VAL A 50 -4.02 6.85 -4.08
CA VAL A 50 -3.76 5.40 -4.03
C VAL A 50 -5.05 4.65 -3.70
N LYS A 51 -5.75 4.20 -4.74
CA LYS A 51 -7.09 3.60 -4.59
C LYS A 51 -7.03 2.13 -4.18
N THR A 52 -6.17 1.37 -4.85
CA THR A 52 -6.10 -0.09 -4.68
C THR A 52 -4.65 -0.55 -4.61
N VAL A 53 -4.34 -1.42 -3.66
CA VAL A 53 -3.04 -2.05 -3.50
C VAL A 53 -3.21 -3.56 -3.45
N LEU A 54 -2.52 -4.26 -4.34
CA LEU A 54 -2.39 -5.71 -4.32
C LEU A 54 -0.95 -6.06 -3.93
N ILE A 55 -0.81 -7.01 -3.00
CA ILE A 55 0.48 -7.58 -2.63
C ILE A 55 0.36 -9.08 -2.86
N ASN A 56 1.24 -9.63 -3.70
CA ASN A 56 1.21 -11.04 -4.08
C ASN A 56 -0.18 -11.51 -4.56
N GLY A 57 -0.88 -10.67 -5.32
CA GLY A 57 -2.21 -10.94 -5.87
C GLY A 57 -3.37 -10.81 -4.88
N ARG A 58 -3.10 -10.44 -3.62
CA ARG A 58 -4.12 -10.24 -2.59
C ARG A 58 -4.41 -8.76 -2.37
N LEU A 59 -5.69 -8.44 -2.24
CA LEU A 59 -6.16 -7.09 -1.92
C LEU A 59 -5.71 -6.69 -0.51
N ALA A 60 -4.83 -5.71 -0.44
CA ALA A 60 -4.33 -5.13 0.81
C ALA A 60 -5.06 -3.81 1.13
N VAL A 61 -5.31 -3.00 0.11
CA VAL A 61 -6.10 -1.77 0.19
C VAL A 61 -7.08 -1.76 -0.97
N ASP A 62 -8.32 -1.36 -0.70
CA ASP A 62 -9.34 -1.09 -1.71
C ASP A 62 -10.17 0.12 -1.30
N ASP A 63 -10.44 1.00 -2.25
CA ASP A 63 -11.09 2.29 -2.01
C ASP A 63 -10.52 3.02 -0.77
N GLU A 64 -9.18 3.08 -0.70
CA GLU A 64 -8.39 3.70 0.38
C GLU A 64 -8.53 3.05 1.78
N GLN A 65 -9.23 1.91 1.88
CA GLN A 65 -9.43 1.17 3.11
C GLN A 65 -8.60 -0.10 3.13
N PHE A 66 -8.00 -0.42 4.28
CA PHE A 66 -7.31 -1.69 4.43
C PHE A 66 -8.30 -2.85 4.37
N SER A 67 -7.95 -3.90 3.64
CA SER A 67 -8.69 -5.16 3.70
C SER A 67 -8.69 -5.70 5.14
N PRO A 68 -9.81 -6.24 5.66
CA PRO A 68 -9.88 -6.83 7.00
C PRO A 68 -8.86 -7.96 7.24
N SER A 69 -8.41 -8.64 6.18
CA SER A 69 -7.42 -9.71 6.24
C SER A 69 -5.97 -9.20 6.22
N PHE A 70 -5.74 -7.94 5.81
CA PHE A 70 -4.40 -7.38 5.72
C PHE A 70 -3.76 -7.24 7.10
N GLY A 71 -2.53 -7.72 7.24
CA GLY A 71 -1.81 -7.78 8.52
C GLY A 71 -2.29 -8.87 9.48
N ARG A 72 -3.35 -9.62 9.13
CA ARG A 72 -3.93 -10.70 9.97
C ARG A 72 -3.75 -12.08 9.34
N GLU A 73 -3.87 -12.17 8.02
CA GLU A 73 -3.67 -13.41 7.28
C GLU A 73 -2.28 -13.49 6.63
N MET A 74 -1.79 -14.72 6.48
CA MET A 74 -0.58 -15.01 5.72
C MET A 74 -0.84 -14.87 4.21
N GLY A 75 0.25 -14.84 3.42
CA GLY A 75 0.18 -14.85 1.96
C GLY A 75 0.30 -13.48 1.29
N TYR A 76 0.25 -12.38 2.05
CA TYR A 76 0.63 -11.05 1.58
C TYR A 76 2.15 -10.93 1.41
N GLY A 77 2.89 -11.17 2.50
CA GLY A 77 4.35 -11.04 2.54
C GLY A 77 5.08 -12.38 2.47
N ARG A 78 6.29 -12.35 1.90
CA ARG A 78 7.28 -13.43 1.95
C ARG A 78 8.68 -12.83 2.01
N PHE A 79 9.59 -13.49 2.72
CA PHE A 79 11.01 -13.14 2.71
C PHE A 79 11.61 -13.27 1.30
N ILE A 80 12.26 -12.20 0.84
CA ILE A 80 13.01 -12.17 -0.41
C ILE A 80 14.49 -12.13 -0.06
N PRO A 81 15.25 -13.21 -0.29
CA PRO A 81 16.68 -13.21 -0.01
C PRO A 81 17.40 -12.23 -0.92
N ALA A 82 18.44 -11.58 -0.39
CA ALA A 82 19.43 -10.90 -1.22
C ALA A 82 20.12 -11.96 -2.10
N ARG A 83 20.35 -11.61 -3.37
CA ARG A 83 21.16 -12.40 -4.30
C ARG A 83 22.38 -11.59 -4.68
#